data_AF-A0A8T5VA56-F1
#
_entry.id   AF-A0A8T5VA56-F1
#
_cell.length_a   1.000
_cell.length_b   1.000
_cell.length_c   1.000
_cell.angle_alpha   90.00
_cell.angle_beta   90.00
_cell.angle_gamma   90.00
#
_symmetry.space_group_name_H-M   'P 1'
#
loop_
_entity.id
_entity.type
_entity.pdbx_description
1 polymer ?
#
loop_
_entity_poly.entity_id
_entity_poly.type
_entity_poly.pdbx_seq_one_letter_code
_entity_poly.pdbx_strand_id
1 'polypeptide(L)'
;MNQTEPSAEAQIAAIIASAAKQPLLDAAFELRCRRYRLDTLDGRPTDEEVRVYRTLTPQQMAEKYRYDRDHAHEGPMFGYVKRAHPRADGAAIRQAIITAVKFEDATFEHFNWIGDFWECVVRAVARAAAQYPDFLDTTYRDARNNVAYYYK
;
A
#
# COMPACT_ATOMS: atom_id res chain seq x y z
N MET A 1 -7.15 33.74 1.91
CA MET A 1 -6.70 33.05 0.67
C MET A 1 -7.31 31.67 0.67
N ASN A 2 -8.37 31.44 -0.10
CA ASN A 2 -8.91 30.10 -0.29
C ASN A 2 -7.97 29.36 -1.25
N GLN A 3 -7.06 28.54 -0.73
CA GLN A 3 -6.44 27.51 -1.55
C GLN A 3 -7.53 26.47 -1.79
N THR A 4 -8.17 26.54 -2.95
CA THR A 4 -9.04 25.47 -3.44
C THR A 4 -8.21 24.20 -3.45
N GLU A 5 -8.63 23.19 -2.69
CA GLU A 5 -7.92 21.91 -2.69
C GLU A 5 -7.80 21.39 -4.13
N PRO A 6 -6.63 20.85 -4.53
CA PRO A 6 -6.46 20.28 -5.86
C PRO A 6 -7.52 19.20 -6.12
N SER A 7 -8.00 19.09 -7.35
CA SER A 7 -8.98 18.07 -7.74
C SER A 7 -8.47 16.66 -7.42
N ALA A 8 -9.38 15.70 -7.25
CA ALA A 8 -8.99 14.31 -6.97
C ALA A 8 -8.03 13.76 -8.03
N GLU A 9 -8.27 14.09 -9.31
CA GLU A 9 -7.39 13.75 -10.43
C GLU A 9 -5.99 14.34 -10.28
N ALA A 10 -5.88 15.63 -9.91
CA ALA A 10 -4.60 16.29 -9.68
C ALA A 10 -3.85 15.66 -8.50
N GLN A 11 -4.55 15.26 -7.44
CA GLN A 11 -3.97 14.57 -6.29
C GLN A 11 -3.46 13.18 -6.64
N ILE A 12 -4.25 12.38 -7.38
CA ILE A 12 -3.82 11.07 -7.89
C ILE A 12 -2.60 11.23 -8.80
N ALA A 13 -2.61 12.22 -9.71
CA ALA A 13 -1.48 12.49 -10.59
C ALA A 13 -0.21 12.86 -9.80
N ALA A 14 -0.33 13.65 -8.73
CA ALA A 14 0.79 13.97 -7.85
C ALA A 14 1.34 12.74 -7.11
N ILE A 15 0.47 11.87 -6.61
CA ILE A 15 0.87 10.60 -5.96
C ILE A 15 1.62 9.71 -6.95
N ILE A 16 1.10 9.55 -8.18
CA ILE A 16 1.73 8.76 -9.24
C ILE A 16 3.07 9.37 -9.67
N ALA A 17 3.14 10.69 -9.83
CA ALA A 17 4.36 11.38 -10.20
C ALA A 17 5.45 11.29 -9.11
N SER A 18 5.06 11.18 -7.83
CA SER A 18 5.97 10.88 -6.74
C SER A 18 6.54 9.46 -6.89
N ALA A 19 5.65 8.46 -7.03
CA ALA A 19 6.04 7.07 -7.20
C ALA A 19 6.92 6.83 -8.44
N ALA A 20 6.65 7.52 -9.55
CA ALA A 20 7.41 7.39 -10.81
C ALA A 20 8.90 7.79 -10.70
N LYS A 21 9.29 8.50 -9.62
CA LYS A 21 10.70 8.85 -9.35
C LYS A 21 11.49 7.70 -8.75
N GLN A 22 10.80 6.68 -8.25
CA GLN A 22 11.42 5.53 -7.58
C GLN A 22 11.56 4.35 -8.55
N PRO A 23 12.41 3.35 -8.26
CA PRO A 23 12.38 2.08 -8.97
C PRO A 23 11.02 1.40 -8.85
N LEU A 24 10.70 0.51 -9.79
CA LEU A 24 9.37 -0.12 -9.91
C LEU A 24 8.88 -0.76 -8.60
N LEU A 25 9.77 -1.45 -7.88
CA LEU A 25 9.44 -2.15 -6.66
C LEU A 25 9.09 -1.18 -5.52
N ASP A 26 9.90 -0.14 -5.33
CA ASP A 26 9.67 0.91 -4.34
C ASP A 26 8.42 1.76 -4.66
N ALA A 27 8.21 2.07 -5.95
CA ALA A 27 7.01 2.74 -6.43
C ALA A 27 5.74 1.94 -6.10
N ALA A 28 5.78 0.61 -6.28
CA ALA A 28 4.67 -0.26 -5.91
C ALA A 28 4.40 -0.22 -4.40
N PHE A 29 5.44 -0.16 -3.57
CA PHE A 29 5.29 -0.05 -2.11
C PHE A 29 4.77 1.33 -1.68
N GLU A 30 5.28 2.44 -2.23
CA GLU A 30 4.75 3.79 -1.95
C GLU A 30 3.25 3.88 -2.24
N LEU A 31 2.83 3.36 -3.41
CA LEU A 31 1.42 3.33 -3.81
C LEU A 31 0.60 2.42 -2.88
N ARG A 32 1.18 1.30 -2.42
CA ARG A 32 0.51 0.36 -1.49
C ARG A 32 0.23 1.01 -0.14
N CYS A 33 1.16 1.77 0.42
CA CYS A 33 0.96 2.54 1.65
C CYS A 33 -0.12 3.61 1.49
N ARG A 34 -0.26 4.18 0.29
CA ARG A 34 -1.28 5.21 -0.02
C ARG A 34 -2.61 4.66 -0.51
N ARG A 35 -2.81 3.33 -0.53
CA ARG A 35 -3.99 2.69 -1.14
C ARG A 35 -5.32 3.28 -0.67
N TYR A 36 -5.50 3.52 0.63
CA TYR A 36 -6.78 4.04 1.15
C TYR A 36 -7.03 5.48 0.71
N ARG A 37 -5.96 6.29 0.59
CA ARG A 37 -6.09 7.63 0.03
C ARG A 37 -6.45 7.58 -1.45
N LEU A 38 -5.82 6.69 -2.20
CA LEU A 38 -6.11 6.47 -3.62
C LEU A 38 -7.56 5.99 -3.82
N ASP A 39 -8.01 5.01 -3.03
CA ASP A 39 -9.40 4.55 -3.02
C ASP A 39 -10.37 5.70 -2.75
N THR A 40 -10.10 6.52 -1.73
CA THR A 40 -10.94 7.70 -1.41
C THR A 40 -11.01 8.69 -2.58
N LEU A 41 -9.87 8.95 -3.24
CA LEU A 41 -9.82 9.87 -4.38
C LEU A 41 -10.54 9.31 -5.62
N ASP A 42 -10.58 7.98 -5.77
CA ASP A 42 -11.35 7.29 -6.80
C ASP A 42 -12.83 7.06 -6.41
N GLY A 43 -13.29 7.61 -5.27
CA GLY A 43 -14.68 7.48 -4.81
C GLY A 43 -15.02 6.09 -4.29
N ARG A 44 -14.03 5.37 -3.74
CA ARG A 44 -14.18 4.04 -3.17
C ARG A 44 -14.07 4.05 -1.64
N PRO A 45 -14.82 3.18 -0.95
CA PRO A 45 -15.88 2.33 -1.52
C PRO A 45 -17.08 3.16 -1.99
N THR A 46 -17.69 2.71 -3.08
CA THR A 46 -18.94 3.25 -3.61
C THR A 46 -20.11 2.96 -2.67
N ASP A 47 -21.23 3.68 -2.81
CA ASP A 47 -22.43 3.44 -2.00
C ASP A 47 -22.93 1.99 -2.10
N GLU A 48 -22.79 1.35 -3.26
CA GLU A 48 -23.14 -0.05 -3.44
C GLU A 48 -22.18 -0.98 -2.71
N GLU A 49 -20.88 -0.74 -2.79
CA GLU A 49 -19.88 -1.50 -2.03
C GLU A 49 -20.14 -1.37 -0.52
N VAL A 50 -20.47 -0.17 -0.04
CA VAL A 50 -20.84 0.04 1.37
C VAL A 50 -22.10 -0.74 1.74
N ARG A 51 -23.13 -0.76 0.88
CA ARG A 51 -24.34 -1.56 1.11
C ARG A 51 -24.00 -3.05 1.22
N VAL A 52 -23.16 -3.57 0.33
CA VAL A 52 -22.70 -4.97 0.37
C VAL A 52 -21.89 -5.23 1.63
N TYR A 53 -20.95 -4.36 2.02
CA TYR A 53 -20.09 -4.60 3.18
C TYR A 53 -20.89 -4.67 4.48
N ARG A 54 -22.00 -3.94 4.58
CA ARG A 54 -22.89 -3.97 5.75
C ARG A 54 -23.66 -5.28 5.92
N THR A 55 -23.74 -6.13 4.89
CA THR A 55 -24.40 -7.44 4.97
C THR A 55 -23.43 -8.58 5.30
N LEU A 56 -22.11 -8.32 5.23
CA LEU A 56 -21.09 -9.33 5.49
C LEU A 56 -20.89 -9.55 6.99
N THR A 57 -20.76 -10.81 7.39
CA THR A 57 -20.32 -11.18 8.73
C THR A 57 -18.83 -10.81 8.94
N PRO A 58 -18.34 -10.70 10.18
CA PRO A 58 -16.92 -10.45 10.44
C PRO A 58 -15.97 -11.44 9.75
N GLN A 59 -16.36 -12.72 9.68
CA GLN A 59 -15.58 -13.74 8.97
C GLN A 59 -15.53 -13.47 7.46
N GLN A 60 -16.67 -13.19 6.84
CA GLN A 60 -16.74 -12.87 5.41
C GLN A 60 -15.98 -11.58 5.08
N MET A 61 -16.03 -10.58 5.97
CA MET A 61 -15.20 -9.38 5.85
C MET A 61 -13.70 -9.73 5.89
N ALA A 62 -13.26 -10.56 6.84
CA ALA A 62 -11.86 -10.98 6.92
C ALA A 62 -11.40 -11.78 5.70
N GLU A 63 -12.24 -12.69 5.20
CA GLU A 63 -11.98 -13.45 3.96
C GLU A 63 -11.88 -12.52 2.75
N LYS A 64 -12.78 -11.55 2.64
CA LYS A 64 -12.73 -10.53 1.59
C LYS A 64 -11.45 -9.71 1.66
N TYR A 65 -11.09 -9.21 2.85
CA TYR A 65 -9.84 -8.44 3.01
C TYR A 65 -8.61 -9.24 2.62
N ARG A 66 -8.56 -10.52 2.98
CA ARG A 66 -7.47 -11.42 2.56
C ARG A 66 -7.46 -11.58 1.05
N TYR A 67 -8.62 -11.83 0.43
CA TYR A 67 -8.75 -11.96 -1.02
C TYR A 67 -8.29 -10.69 -1.76
N ASP A 68 -8.80 -9.52 -1.38
CA ASP A 68 -8.43 -8.23 -1.99
C ASP A 68 -6.93 -7.95 -1.89
N ARG A 69 -6.33 -8.35 -0.76
CA ARG A 69 -4.89 -8.22 -0.53
C ARG A 69 -4.10 -9.15 -1.46
N ASP A 70 -4.46 -10.43 -1.52
CA ASP A 70 -3.76 -11.43 -2.34
C ASP A 70 -3.89 -11.11 -3.85
N HIS A 71 -5.01 -10.50 -4.26
CA HIS A 71 -5.31 -10.11 -5.64
C HIS A 71 -5.08 -8.62 -5.91
N ALA A 72 -4.31 -7.90 -5.06
CA ALA A 72 -4.05 -6.47 -5.23
C ALA A 72 -3.45 -6.13 -6.61
N HIS A 73 -2.69 -7.06 -7.19
CA HIS A 73 -2.06 -6.96 -8.50
C HIS A 73 -3.02 -7.08 -9.71
N GLU A 74 -4.28 -7.43 -9.46
CA GLU A 74 -5.37 -7.50 -10.44
C GLU A 74 -6.33 -6.30 -10.29
N GLY A 75 -6.26 -5.58 -9.17
CA GLY A 75 -7.10 -4.44 -8.86
C GLY A 75 -6.54 -3.07 -9.31
N PRO A 76 -7.06 -1.95 -8.76
CA PRO A 76 -6.68 -0.58 -9.13
C PRO A 76 -5.18 -0.28 -9.01
N MET A 77 -4.49 -0.94 -8.07
CA MET A 77 -3.05 -0.82 -7.88
C MET A 77 -2.25 -1.07 -9.17
N PHE A 78 -2.67 -2.04 -10.00
CA PHE A 78 -2.03 -2.27 -11.29
C PHE A 78 -2.07 -1.03 -12.19
N GLY A 79 -3.22 -0.36 -12.24
CA GLY A 79 -3.40 0.86 -13.01
C GLY A 79 -2.51 2.00 -12.53
N TYR A 80 -2.40 2.21 -11.21
CA TYR A 80 -1.51 3.24 -10.66
C TYR A 80 -0.04 2.95 -10.93
N VAL A 81 0.42 1.71 -10.70
CA VAL A 81 1.82 1.33 -10.95
C VAL A 81 2.14 1.42 -12.45
N LYS A 82 1.21 1.03 -13.34
CA LYS A 82 1.40 1.18 -14.79
C LYS A 82 1.50 2.64 -15.22
N ARG A 83 0.73 3.54 -14.59
CA ARG A 83 0.83 4.99 -14.85
C ARG A 83 2.16 5.58 -14.35
N ALA A 84 2.69 5.08 -13.23
CA ALA A 84 4.01 5.47 -12.72
C ALA A 84 5.15 4.92 -13.59
N HIS A 85 5.01 3.68 -14.08
CA HIS A 85 6.01 2.97 -14.89
C HIS A 85 5.41 2.49 -16.22
N PRO A 86 5.13 3.40 -17.18
CA PRO A 86 4.44 3.04 -18.42
C PRO A 86 5.22 2.06 -19.30
N ARG A 87 6.55 2.01 -19.17
CA ARG A 87 7.43 1.11 -19.93
C ARG A 87 7.64 -0.26 -19.27
N ALA A 88 7.28 -0.43 -18.01
CA ALA A 88 7.38 -1.74 -17.35
C ALA A 88 6.37 -2.72 -17.96
N ASP A 89 6.80 -3.96 -18.16
CA ASP A 89 5.91 -5.02 -18.63
C ASP A 89 4.89 -5.39 -17.54
N GLY A 90 3.77 -5.98 -17.98
CA GLY A 90 2.67 -6.30 -17.06
C GLY A 90 3.05 -7.35 -16.01
N ALA A 91 3.96 -8.28 -16.32
CA ALA A 91 4.37 -9.31 -15.37
C ALA A 91 5.26 -8.71 -14.27
N ALA A 92 6.19 -7.84 -14.62
CA ALA A 92 7.03 -7.08 -13.68
C ALA A 92 6.18 -6.21 -12.75
N ILE A 93 5.14 -5.54 -13.28
CA ILE A 93 4.22 -4.74 -12.46
C ILE A 93 3.46 -5.63 -11.46
N ARG A 94 2.89 -6.75 -11.92
CA ARG A 94 2.19 -7.69 -11.02
C ARG A 94 3.12 -8.21 -9.94
N GLN A 95 4.33 -8.60 -10.33
CA GLN A 95 5.33 -9.12 -9.39
C GLN A 95 5.75 -8.05 -8.37
N ALA A 96 5.96 -6.81 -8.80
CA ALA A 96 6.29 -5.71 -7.89
C ALA A 96 5.18 -5.46 -6.87
N ILE A 97 3.91 -5.48 -7.29
CA ILE A 97 2.77 -5.33 -6.38
C ILE A 97 2.70 -6.50 -5.40
N ILE A 98 2.84 -7.74 -5.88
CA ILE A 98 2.84 -8.94 -5.01
C ILE A 98 3.97 -8.84 -3.98
N THR A 99 5.18 -8.46 -4.40
CA THR A 99 6.33 -8.31 -3.50
C THR A 99 6.08 -7.20 -2.48
N ALA A 100 5.54 -6.05 -2.88
CA ALA A 100 5.19 -4.96 -1.97
C ALA A 100 4.14 -5.36 -0.92
N VAL A 101 3.11 -6.12 -1.32
CA VAL A 101 2.11 -6.65 -0.38
C VAL A 101 2.73 -7.64 0.60
N LYS A 102 3.54 -8.58 0.12
CA LYS A 102 4.20 -9.58 0.98
C LYS A 102 5.19 -8.93 1.96
N PHE A 103 5.90 -7.89 1.52
CA PHE A 103 6.76 -7.13 2.41
C PHE A 103 5.97 -6.41 3.50
N GLU A 104 4.87 -5.71 3.15
CA GLU A 104 3.95 -5.10 4.14
C GLU A 104 3.45 -6.15 5.15
N ASP A 105 2.97 -7.30 4.67
CA ASP A 105 2.50 -8.39 5.53
C ASP A 105 3.59 -8.89 6.49
N ALA A 106 4.81 -9.09 6.00
CA ALA A 106 5.93 -9.47 6.84
C ALA A 106 6.23 -8.41 7.91
N THR A 107 6.11 -7.12 7.60
CA THR A 107 6.28 -6.08 8.64
C THR A 107 5.23 -6.17 9.74
N PHE A 108 3.98 -6.52 9.42
CA PHE A 108 2.92 -6.68 10.41
C PHE A 108 3.03 -8.00 11.18
N GLU A 109 3.42 -9.09 10.52
CA GLU A 109 3.67 -10.39 11.15
C GLU A 109 4.80 -10.30 12.19
N HIS A 110 5.88 -9.57 11.89
CA HIS A 110 6.99 -9.39 12.81
C HIS A 110 6.75 -8.35 13.89
N PHE A 111 5.65 -7.59 13.80
CA PHE A 111 5.32 -6.59 14.81
C PHE A 111 4.76 -7.27 16.06
N ASN A 112 5.45 -7.05 17.17
CA ASN A 112 5.01 -7.48 18.49
C ASN A 112 5.35 -6.38 19.49
N TRP A 113 4.31 -5.77 20.06
CA TRP A 113 4.45 -4.63 20.96
C TRP A 113 4.87 -5.09 22.35
N ILE A 114 6.18 -5.19 22.55
CA ILE A 114 6.81 -5.48 23.85
C ILE A 114 7.93 -4.46 24.07
N GLY A 115 7.69 -3.51 24.99
CA GLY A 115 8.63 -2.44 25.32
C GLY A 115 8.40 -1.16 24.53
N ASP A 116 9.48 -0.49 24.11
CA ASP A 116 9.40 0.75 23.35
C ASP A 116 8.74 0.50 21.98
N PHE A 117 7.69 1.27 21.70
CA PHE A 117 6.88 1.11 20.50
C PHE A 117 7.70 1.29 19.22
N TRP A 118 8.55 2.32 19.17
CA TRP A 118 9.33 2.62 17.97
C TRP A 118 10.43 1.58 17.73
N GLU A 119 11.07 1.09 18.79
CA GLU A 119 11.99 -0.05 18.69
C GLU A 119 11.29 -1.31 18.16
N CYS A 120 10.04 -1.56 18.57
CA CYS A 120 9.24 -2.67 18.03
C CYS A 120 8.97 -2.50 16.52
N VAL A 121 8.61 -1.29 16.08
CA VAL A 121 8.43 -0.95 14.65
C VAL A 121 9.72 -1.17 13.86
N VAL A 122 10.84 -0.62 14.34
CA VAL A 122 12.14 -0.74 13.67
C VAL A 122 12.56 -2.21 13.55
N ARG A 123 12.39 -3.00 14.62
CA ARG A 123 12.71 -4.44 14.63
C ARG A 123 11.84 -5.23 13.67
N ALA A 124 10.54 -4.94 13.60
CA ALA A 124 9.62 -5.60 12.69
C ALA A 124 10.02 -5.38 11.23
N VAL A 125 10.30 -4.12 10.87
CA VAL A 125 10.75 -3.76 9.51
C VAL A 125 12.11 -4.36 9.20
N ALA A 126 13.06 -4.37 10.14
CA ALA A 126 14.38 -4.99 9.91
C ALA A 126 14.28 -6.50 9.62
N ARG A 127 13.38 -7.21 10.30
CA ARG A 127 13.12 -8.64 10.04
C ARG A 127 12.49 -8.87 8.68
N ALA A 128 11.53 -8.03 8.29
CA ALA A 128 10.94 -8.09 6.95
C ALA A 128 11.96 -7.75 5.86
N ALA A 129 12.81 -6.73 6.07
CA ALA A 129 13.86 -6.32 5.13
C ALA A 129 14.87 -7.45 4.86
N ALA A 130 15.17 -8.29 5.86
CA ALA A 130 16.03 -9.47 5.66
C ALA A 130 15.43 -10.50 4.70
N GLN A 131 14.10 -10.55 4.54
CA GLN A 131 13.40 -11.41 3.59
C GLN A 131 13.17 -10.73 2.24
N TYR A 132 13.16 -9.40 2.21
CA TYR A 132 12.90 -8.58 1.03
C TYR A 132 13.98 -7.49 0.90
N PRO A 133 15.22 -7.85 0.49
CA PRO A 133 16.39 -6.95 0.51
C PRO A 133 16.46 -5.96 -0.66
N ASP A 134 15.58 -6.08 -1.65
CA ASP A 134 15.67 -5.36 -2.93
C ASP A 134 15.02 -3.96 -2.91
N PHE A 135 14.51 -3.52 -1.75
CA PHE A 135 13.97 -2.17 -1.58
C PHE A 135 15.07 -1.17 -1.22
N LEU A 136 14.84 0.11 -1.52
CA LEU A 136 15.71 1.20 -1.09
C LEU A 136 15.64 1.44 0.42
N ASP A 137 16.72 1.99 0.98
CA ASP A 137 16.77 2.42 2.40
C ASP A 137 15.64 3.41 2.77
N THR A 138 15.25 4.26 1.82
CA THR A 138 14.12 5.18 1.99
C THR A 138 12.79 4.44 2.13
N THR A 139 12.62 3.35 1.39
CA THR A 139 11.42 2.51 1.45
C THR A 139 11.32 1.78 2.78
N TYR A 140 12.43 1.27 3.32
CA TYR A 140 12.43 0.71 4.68
C TYR A 140 12.11 1.76 5.75
N ARG A 141 12.54 3.02 5.56
CA ARG A 141 12.16 4.10 6.45
C ARG A 141 10.66 4.38 6.38
N ASP A 142 10.09 4.44 5.18
CA ASP A 142 8.66 4.67 4.99
C ASP A 142 7.81 3.50 5.49
N ALA A 143 8.30 2.26 5.38
CA ALA A 143 7.67 1.09 5.96
C ALA A 143 7.52 1.21 7.49
N ARG A 144 8.49 1.81 8.19
CA ARG A 144 8.38 2.05 9.64
C ARG A 144 7.25 3.02 9.95
N ASN A 145 7.11 4.08 9.17
CA ASN A 145 6.00 5.03 9.31
C ASN A 145 4.65 4.35 9.03
N ASN A 146 4.59 3.47 8.03
CA ASN A 146 3.41 2.69 7.72
C ASN A 146 3.00 1.78 8.89
N VAL A 147 3.93 0.95 9.41
CA VAL A 147 3.65 0.10 10.59
C VAL A 147 3.21 0.94 11.79
N ALA A 148 3.89 2.05 12.07
CA ALA A 148 3.53 2.94 13.16
C ALA A 148 2.10 3.51 13.00
N TYR A 149 1.67 3.80 11.76
CA TYR A 149 0.32 4.29 11.48
C TYR A 149 -0.76 3.21 11.70
N TYR A 150 -0.48 1.93 11.45
CA TYR A 150 -1.45 0.84 11.64
C TYR A 150 -1.64 0.43 13.10
N TYR A 151 -0.63 0.59 13.96
CA TYR A 151 -0.64 0.12 15.34
C TYR A 151 -0.69 1.23 16.40
N LYS A 152 -0.89 2.49 15.98
CA LYS A 152 -1.08 3.65 16.86
C LYS A 152 -2.53 4.09 16.86
#